data_AF-A0A239HHM9-F1
#
_entry.id   AF-A0A239HHM9-F1
#
_cell.length_a   1.000
_cell.length_b   1.000
_cell.length_c   1.000
_cell.angle_alpha   90.00
_cell.angle_beta   90.00
_cell.angle_gamma   90.00
#
_symmetry.space_group_name_H-M   'P 1'
#
loop_
_entity.id
_entity.type
_entity.pdbx_description
1 polymer ?
#
loop_
_entity_poly.entity_id
_entity_poly.type
_entity_poly.pdbx_seq_one_letter_code
_entity_poly.pdbx_strand_id
1 'polypeptide(L)'
;VAGELEVTKASVTITADNKDKVYGSVNPPLTFTYAGLVNGDTKIATEPSISTMTTASSAVGTYPITLTGGSDANYDITLVAGELEVTKASVTITAENKDKVYGSANPTLTFTYSGLVNSDTKVATEPSISTTATASSNVGTYPITLAGGSDDNYDIELKAGILTVVKAKVTITAENKSKVYGSANPALTFTYSGLVNGDTKVANEPSISTTVTASSAVGIYPITLAGGSDANYDITLVAGELEVTKAAVTITAENKDKVYGSANPPLTFSYAGLVNGDTELSTEPSIGTTATASSGVGTYPITLTGGSDANYDIILVAGELEVTKATLTIKANNQSKVYDLEDPAFTYTVMGLIGLDQLSGKLSRDQGEDVGKYAITLGTLTGGNNYQIAYTAAELEIIPTSISEIFEIGTLQMNWGTVPDLPNSVALMATNGRPYFLDVTWNQ
;
A
#
# COMPACT_ATOMS: atom_id res chain seq x y z
N VAL A 1 97.20 77.74 76.82
CA VAL A 1 96.51 76.44 76.83
C VAL A 1 96.03 76.19 75.42
N ALA A 2 96.58 75.21 74.71
CA ALA A 2 96.03 74.82 73.41
C ALA A 2 94.75 74.03 73.69
N GLY A 3 93.61 74.53 73.20
CA GLY A 3 92.36 73.78 73.25
C GLY A 3 92.42 72.65 72.24
N GLU A 4 92.06 71.45 72.66
CA GLU A 4 91.91 70.31 71.77
C GLU A 4 90.52 70.39 71.12
N LEU A 5 90.46 70.39 69.79
CA LEU A 5 89.21 70.33 69.04
C LEU A 5 88.95 68.86 68.70
N GLU A 6 87.91 68.29 69.32
CA GLU A 6 87.42 66.97 68.96
C GLU A 6 86.36 67.13 67.86
N VAL A 7 86.66 66.60 66.67
CA VAL A 7 85.68 66.51 65.58
C VAL A 7 85.11 65.10 65.60
N THR A 8 83.86 64.99 66.00
CA THR A 8 83.12 63.72 65.94
C THR A 8 82.58 63.48 64.53
N LYS A 9 82.33 62.21 64.20
CA LYS A 9 81.70 61.85 62.93
C LYS A 9 80.26 62.37 62.88
N ALA A 10 79.82 62.78 61.70
CA ALA A 10 78.41 63.06 61.46
C ALA A 10 77.62 61.75 61.34
N SER A 11 76.34 61.72 61.69
CA SER A 11 75.51 60.52 61.51
C SER A 11 74.85 60.51 60.13
N VAL A 12 74.94 59.38 59.42
CA VAL A 12 74.20 59.17 58.16
C VAL A 12 73.37 57.89 58.26
N THR A 13 72.12 57.96 57.80
CA THR A 13 71.26 56.79 57.64
C THR A 13 71.13 56.47 56.15
N ILE A 14 71.34 55.21 55.80
CA ILE A 14 71.13 54.68 54.45
C ILE A 14 69.97 53.72 54.51
N THR A 15 68.91 54.02 53.77
CA THR A 15 67.66 53.24 53.79
C THR A 15 67.46 52.62 52.42
N ALA A 16 67.31 51.30 52.36
CA ALA A 16 66.90 50.64 51.14
C ALA A 16 65.46 51.02 50.80
N ASP A 17 65.20 51.39 49.54
CA ASP A 17 63.87 51.77 49.10
C ASP A 17 62.98 50.53 49.02
N ASN A 18 61.74 50.65 49.52
CA ASN A 18 60.74 49.61 49.35
C ASN A 18 60.40 49.44 47.85
N LYS A 19 60.12 48.20 47.46
CA LYS A 19 59.78 47.82 46.09
C LYS A 19 58.62 46.84 46.09
N ASP A 20 58.03 46.65 44.93
CA ASP A 20 56.99 45.66 44.68
C ASP A 20 57.26 44.91 43.37
N LYS A 21 56.69 43.71 43.27
CA LYS A 21 56.60 42.96 42.01
C LYS A 21 55.43 41.99 42.04
N VAL A 22 55.01 41.55 40.86
CA VAL A 22 54.02 40.47 40.72
C VAL A 22 54.72 39.11 40.72
N TYR A 23 54.11 38.07 41.29
CA TYR A 23 54.58 36.69 41.22
C TYR A 23 54.91 36.29 39.76
N GLY A 24 56.04 35.62 39.55
CA GLY A 24 56.57 35.29 38.23
C GLY A 24 57.34 36.41 37.52
N SER A 25 57.31 37.65 38.04
CA SER A 25 58.11 38.73 37.51
C SER A 25 59.53 38.73 38.08
N VAL A 26 60.48 39.17 37.25
CA VAL A 26 61.86 39.44 37.69
C VAL A 26 61.87 40.54 38.75
N ASN A 27 62.89 40.53 39.62
CA ASN A 27 63.01 41.56 40.65
C ASN A 27 63.23 42.94 40.00
N PRO A 28 62.62 44.01 40.54
CA PRO A 28 62.92 45.36 40.11
C PRO A 28 64.35 45.75 40.51
N PRO A 29 64.95 46.77 39.87
CA PRO A 29 66.22 47.32 40.32
C PRO A 29 66.13 47.80 41.77
N LEU A 30 67.07 47.33 42.61
CA LEU A 30 67.15 47.73 44.01
C LEU A 30 67.88 49.07 44.15
N THR A 31 67.37 49.96 44.99
CA THR A 31 67.91 51.30 45.23
C THR A 31 67.90 51.63 46.72
N PHE A 32 68.70 52.60 47.15
CA PHE A 32 68.72 53.11 48.52
C PHE A 32 68.92 54.63 48.52
N THR A 33 68.53 55.27 49.61
CA THR A 33 68.62 56.72 49.82
C THR A 33 69.44 57.07 51.05
N TYR A 34 70.05 58.26 51.03
CA TYR A 34 70.85 58.80 52.13
C TYR A 34 70.07 59.89 52.89
N ALA A 35 70.17 59.89 54.22
CA ALA A 35 69.70 60.97 55.08
C ALA A 35 70.79 61.34 56.10
N GLY A 36 71.05 62.65 56.28
CA GLY A 36 72.06 63.14 57.24
C GLY A 36 73.44 63.44 56.65
N LEU A 37 73.61 63.36 55.32
CA LEU A 37 74.79 63.90 54.65
C LEU A 37 74.85 65.43 54.84
N VAL A 38 76.05 65.97 55.08
CA VAL A 38 76.30 67.38 55.35
C VAL A 38 77.32 67.96 54.37
N ASN A 39 77.50 69.28 54.40
CA ASN A 39 78.57 69.98 53.67
C ASN A 39 78.62 69.75 52.14
N GLY A 40 77.47 69.43 51.52
CA GLY A 40 77.36 69.20 50.08
C GLY A 40 77.70 67.78 49.62
N ASP A 41 77.95 66.85 50.54
CA ASP A 41 78.18 65.44 50.22
C ASP A 41 76.94 64.79 49.60
N THR A 42 77.15 63.96 48.58
CA THR A 42 76.07 63.26 47.86
C THR A 42 76.07 61.74 48.05
N LYS A 43 77.14 61.18 48.62
CA LYS A 43 77.30 59.76 48.97
C LYS A 43 78.45 59.58 49.96
N ILE A 44 78.56 58.38 50.54
CA ILE A 44 79.71 57.98 51.37
C ILE A 44 80.86 57.41 50.53
N ALA A 45 82.06 57.33 51.10
CA ALA A 45 83.29 56.88 50.44
C ALA A 45 83.21 55.45 49.88
N THR A 46 82.62 54.51 50.62
CA THR A 46 82.33 53.15 50.16
C THR A 46 80.87 52.85 50.42
N GLU A 47 80.07 52.67 49.38
CA GLU A 47 78.63 52.41 49.50
C GLU A 47 78.35 50.98 49.99
N PRO A 48 77.22 50.74 50.68
CA PRO A 48 76.80 49.40 51.03
C PRO A 48 76.40 48.61 49.77
N SER A 49 76.52 47.29 49.82
CA SER A 49 75.87 46.41 48.85
C SER A 49 74.40 46.25 49.19
N ILE A 50 73.53 46.28 48.18
CA ILE A 50 72.08 46.06 48.31
C ILE A 50 71.68 44.73 47.68
N SER A 51 70.87 43.92 48.36
CA SER A 51 70.44 42.62 47.85
C SER A 51 69.09 42.18 48.43
N THR A 52 68.47 41.21 47.74
CA THR A 52 67.31 40.45 48.23
C THR A 52 67.49 38.99 47.82
N MET A 53 67.00 38.06 48.64
CA MET A 53 67.02 36.62 48.34
C MET A 53 65.87 36.18 47.44
N THR A 54 64.99 37.10 47.05
CA THR A 54 63.84 36.78 46.20
C THR A 54 64.25 36.46 44.77
N THR A 55 63.46 35.60 44.12
CA THR A 55 63.59 35.23 42.71
C THR A 55 62.23 35.37 42.03
N ALA A 56 62.15 35.20 40.71
CA ALA A 56 60.86 35.25 39.99
C ALA A 56 59.82 34.23 40.52
N SER A 57 60.26 33.13 41.13
CA SER A 57 59.41 32.09 41.73
C SER A 57 59.20 32.24 43.24
N SER A 58 59.70 33.29 43.88
CA SER A 58 59.37 33.57 45.29
C SER A 58 57.87 33.76 45.45
N ALA A 59 57.28 33.05 46.41
CA ALA A 59 55.85 33.09 46.70
C ALA A 59 55.38 34.51 47.11
N VAL A 60 54.09 34.75 47.05
CA VAL A 60 53.48 36.00 47.52
C VAL A 60 53.80 36.25 48.99
N GLY A 61 54.11 37.50 49.31
CA GLY A 61 54.51 37.93 50.65
C GLY A 61 55.55 39.04 50.65
N THR A 62 56.00 39.44 51.84
CA THR A 62 56.96 40.52 52.03
C THR A 62 58.34 39.95 52.36
N TYR A 63 59.36 40.46 51.68
CA TYR A 63 60.74 39.99 51.81
C TYR A 63 61.70 41.14 52.10
N PRO A 64 62.75 40.95 52.92
CA PRO A 64 63.69 42.02 53.22
C PRO A 64 64.58 42.36 52.01
N ILE A 65 64.83 43.65 51.82
CA ILE A 65 65.90 44.22 51.00
C ILE A 65 66.99 44.67 51.96
N THR A 66 68.12 43.95 51.95
CA THR A 66 69.17 44.11 52.95
C THR A 66 70.32 44.93 52.40
N LEU A 67 70.78 45.90 53.20
CA LEU A 67 72.02 46.64 53.00
C LEU A 67 73.12 46.01 53.87
N THR A 68 74.30 45.78 53.31
CA THR A 68 75.46 45.27 54.06
C THR A 68 76.73 46.02 53.69
N GLY A 69 77.62 46.22 54.68
CA GLY A 69 78.88 46.94 54.50
C GLY A 69 78.69 48.45 54.52
N GLY A 70 79.44 49.15 53.68
CA GLY A 70 79.52 50.61 53.68
C GLY A 70 80.47 51.14 54.75
N SER A 71 81.27 52.14 54.39
CA SER A 71 82.21 52.76 55.32
C SER A 71 82.56 54.20 54.91
N ASP A 72 82.71 55.07 55.90
CA ASP A 72 83.21 56.41 55.73
C ASP A 72 84.05 56.83 56.95
N ALA A 73 85.10 57.61 56.73
CA ALA A 73 85.94 58.14 57.80
C ALA A 73 85.23 59.27 58.58
N ASN A 74 84.28 59.96 57.95
CA ASN A 74 83.62 61.14 58.49
C ASN A 74 82.18 60.87 58.96
N TYR A 75 81.62 59.70 58.64
CA TYR A 75 80.24 59.35 59.01
C TYR A 75 80.13 58.09 59.87
N ASP A 76 79.27 58.13 60.87
CA ASP A 76 78.72 56.97 61.56
C ASP A 76 77.47 56.51 60.80
N ILE A 77 77.54 55.31 60.22
CA ILE A 77 76.55 54.79 59.27
C ILE A 77 75.52 53.91 60.00
N THR A 78 74.24 54.23 59.81
CA THR A 78 73.12 53.37 60.18
C THR A 78 72.47 52.83 58.91
N LEU A 79 72.31 51.51 58.82
CA LEU A 79 71.64 50.85 57.69
C LEU A 79 70.22 50.46 58.07
N VAL A 80 69.27 50.81 57.23
CA VAL A 80 67.85 50.45 57.39
C VAL A 80 67.43 49.59 56.20
N ALA A 81 66.92 48.40 56.48
CA ALA A 81 66.40 47.50 55.46
C ALA A 81 65.10 48.06 54.85
N GLY A 82 64.90 47.78 53.57
CA GLY A 82 63.63 48.00 52.88
C GLY A 82 62.87 46.68 52.76
N GLU A 83 61.69 46.74 52.15
CA GLU A 83 60.83 45.58 51.89
C GLU A 83 60.54 45.45 50.39
N LEU A 84 60.60 44.23 49.88
CA LEU A 84 60.08 43.85 48.57
C LEU A 84 58.76 43.09 48.79
N GLU A 85 57.65 43.67 48.36
CA GLU A 85 56.35 43.03 48.35
C GLU A 85 56.16 42.24 47.05
N VAL A 86 55.84 40.95 47.17
CA VAL A 86 55.43 40.10 46.04
C VAL A 86 53.92 39.95 46.07
N THR A 87 53.23 40.51 45.07
CA THR A 87 51.78 40.43 44.90
C THR A 87 51.37 39.29 43.98
N LYS A 88 50.10 38.87 44.03
CA LYS A 88 49.58 37.76 43.24
C LYS A 88 49.59 38.06 41.73
N ALA A 89 49.89 37.04 40.93
CA ALA A 89 49.68 37.07 39.48
C ALA A 89 48.21 36.81 39.15
N SER A 90 47.67 37.37 38.06
CA SER A 90 46.30 37.06 37.64
C SER A 90 46.25 35.79 36.81
N VAL A 91 45.30 34.90 37.11
CA VAL A 91 44.98 33.74 36.27
C VAL A 91 43.50 33.71 35.95
N THR A 92 43.15 33.47 34.68
CA THR A 92 41.77 33.26 34.25
C THR A 92 41.54 31.77 33.98
N ILE A 93 40.52 31.19 34.60
CA ILE A 93 40.05 29.83 34.34
C ILE A 93 38.75 29.91 33.55
N THR A 94 38.72 29.37 32.34
CA THR A 94 37.57 29.48 31.43
C THR A 94 36.98 28.10 31.15
N ALA A 95 35.71 27.91 31.49
CA ALA A 95 34.99 26.70 31.08
C ALA A 95 34.80 26.68 29.56
N GLU A 96 35.09 25.54 28.95
CA GLU A 96 34.95 25.37 27.51
C GLU A 96 33.49 25.23 27.11
N ASN A 97 33.10 25.85 25.99
CA ASN A 97 31.79 25.63 25.39
C ASN A 97 31.67 24.18 24.89
N LYS A 98 30.47 23.63 24.98
CA LYS A 98 30.15 22.27 24.54
C LYS A 98 28.80 22.26 23.83
N ASP A 99 28.56 21.22 23.05
CA ASP A 99 27.26 20.99 22.42
C ASP A 99 26.76 19.56 22.68
N LYS A 100 25.45 19.37 22.61
CA LYS A 100 24.79 18.06 22.63
C LYS A 100 23.50 18.09 21.83
N VAL A 101 23.03 16.93 21.39
CA VAL A 101 21.70 16.77 20.78
C VAL A 101 20.66 16.53 21.88
N TYR A 102 19.44 17.03 21.70
CA TYR A 102 18.30 16.75 22.58
C TYR A 102 18.15 15.23 22.82
N GLY A 103 17.94 14.84 24.09
CA GLY A 103 17.86 13.45 24.53
C GLY A 103 19.20 12.72 24.71
N SER A 104 20.33 13.32 24.29
CA SER A 104 21.66 12.75 24.54
C SER A 104 22.17 13.06 25.95
N ALA A 105 23.09 12.23 26.47
CA ALA A 105 23.80 12.54 27.70
C ALA A 105 24.63 13.84 27.57
N ASN A 106 24.94 14.49 28.70
CA ASN A 106 25.84 15.64 28.68
C ASN A 106 27.27 15.19 28.35
N PRO A 107 28.03 15.98 27.58
CA PRO A 107 29.45 15.73 27.36
C PRO A 107 30.24 15.98 28.65
N THR A 108 31.46 15.45 28.72
CA THR A 108 32.40 15.79 29.79
C THR A 108 32.72 17.28 29.74
N LEU A 109 32.53 17.97 30.86
CA LEU A 109 32.83 19.39 31.00
C LEU A 109 34.33 19.58 31.29
N THR A 110 34.93 20.60 30.68
CA THR A 110 36.37 20.91 30.77
C THR A 110 36.57 22.42 30.87
N PHE A 111 37.74 22.84 31.36
CA PHE A 111 38.14 24.25 31.43
C PHE A 111 39.62 24.41 31.10
N THR A 112 40.04 25.64 30.76
CA THR A 112 41.42 25.99 30.42
C THR A 112 41.94 27.11 31.31
N TYR A 113 43.26 27.21 31.43
CA TYR A 113 43.97 28.25 32.17
C TYR A 113 44.63 29.26 31.22
N SER A 114 44.66 30.53 31.61
CA SER A 114 45.47 31.58 30.99
C SER A 114 46.07 32.48 32.06
N GLY A 115 47.34 32.86 31.92
CA GLY A 115 48.05 33.72 32.88
C GLY A 115 48.90 32.99 33.93
N LEU A 116 49.01 31.66 33.85
CA LEU A 116 49.98 30.92 34.66
C LEU A 116 51.42 31.27 34.24
N VAL A 117 52.30 31.40 35.23
CA VAL A 117 53.72 31.78 35.09
C VAL A 117 54.60 30.70 35.72
N ASN A 118 55.92 30.85 35.66
CA ASN A 118 56.88 29.93 36.31
C ASN A 118 56.75 28.44 35.92
N SER A 119 56.18 28.14 34.75
CA SER A 119 55.85 26.77 34.30
C SER A 119 54.76 26.06 35.11
N ASP A 120 53.97 26.81 35.87
CA ASP A 120 52.80 26.30 36.56
C ASP A 120 51.76 25.81 35.52
N THR A 121 51.17 24.64 35.77
CA THR A 121 50.16 24.04 34.86
C THR A 121 48.73 24.10 35.39
N LYS A 122 48.57 24.39 36.70
CA LYS A 122 47.28 24.52 37.38
C LYS A 122 47.45 25.29 38.69
N VAL A 123 46.32 25.75 39.24
CA VAL A 123 46.24 26.30 40.60
C VAL A 123 46.26 25.20 41.67
N ALA A 124 46.59 25.54 42.91
CA ALA A 124 46.68 24.62 44.04
C ALA A 124 45.37 23.86 44.31
N THR A 125 44.23 24.56 44.28
CA THR A 125 42.89 23.96 44.35
C THR A 125 42.11 24.34 43.10
N GLU A 126 41.71 23.35 42.30
CA GLU A 126 40.94 23.59 41.07
C GLU A 126 39.47 23.91 41.38
N PRO A 127 38.80 24.73 40.57
CA PRO A 127 37.37 24.97 40.70
C PRO A 127 36.58 23.70 40.33
N SER A 128 35.40 23.56 40.93
CA SER A 128 34.39 22.62 40.44
C SER A 128 33.77 23.16 39.15
N ILE A 129 33.38 22.26 38.24
CA ILE A 129 32.69 22.59 36.97
C ILE A 129 31.34 21.87 36.90
N SER A 130 30.28 22.58 36.54
CA SER A 130 28.94 21.99 36.47
C SER A 130 28.02 22.69 35.47
N THR A 131 26.89 22.06 35.16
CA THR A 131 25.77 22.66 34.42
C THR A 131 24.46 22.14 34.99
N THR A 132 23.40 22.93 34.89
CA THR A 132 22.04 22.50 35.29
C THR A 132 21.33 21.70 34.21
N ALA A 133 21.88 21.67 32.98
CA ALA A 133 21.32 20.86 31.90
C ALA A 133 21.36 19.37 32.27
N THR A 134 20.33 18.63 31.87
CA THR A 134 20.25 17.17 31.99
C THR A 134 20.14 16.54 30.60
N ALA A 135 20.11 15.21 30.53
CA ALA A 135 19.85 14.49 29.28
C ALA A 135 18.54 14.95 28.58
N SER A 136 17.53 15.31 29.38
CA SER A 136 16.18 15.71 28.94
C SER A 136 15.98 17.22 28.80
N SER A 137 17.03 18.04 28.97
CA SER A 137 16.93 19.48 28.78
C SER A 137 16.54 19.82 27.35
N ASN A 138 15.57 20.74 27.20
CA ASN A 138 15.10 21.22 25.91
C ASN A 138 16.20 21.89 25.09
N VAL A 139 15.96 22.05 23.80
CA VAL A 139 16.83 22.83 22.89
C VAL A 139 16.98 24.26 23.41
N GLY A 140 18.21 24.74 23.42
CA GLY A 140 18.57 26.04 24.00
C GLY A 140 20.01 26.08 24.48
N THR A 141 20.36 27.11 25.24
CA THR A 141 21.69 27.29 25.83
C THR A 141 21.62 27.20 27.35
N TYR A 142 22.64 26.57 27.95
CA TYR A 142 22.74 26.36 29.38
C TYR A 142 24.13 26.76 29.86
N PRO A 143 24.27 27.49 30.98
CA PRO A 143 25.58 27.89 31.47
C PRO A 143 26.37 26.68 31.98
N ILE A 144 27.67 26.68 31.71
CA ILE A 144 28.67 25.83 32.34
C ILE A 144 29.40 26.70 33.35
N THR A 145 29.12 26.50 34.64
CA THR A 145 29.62 27.35 35.72
C THR A 145 30.83 26.71 36.39
N LEU A 146 31.79 27.57 36.72
CA LEU A 146 32.91 27.25 37.60
C LEU A 146 32.65 27.83 38.98
N ALA A 147 33.00 27.10 40.04
CA ALA A 147 32.88 27.58 41.41
C ALA A 147 34.03 27.09 42.29
N GLY A 148 34.52 27.99 43.16
CA GLY A 148 35.65 27.73 44.05
C GLY A 148 36.99 27.92 43.37
N GLY A 149 37.98 27.14 43.81
CA GLY A 149 39.36 27.27 43.39
C GLY A 149 40.12 28.34 44.18
N SER A 150 41.39 28.07 44.47
CA SER A 150 42.24 28.96 45.25
C SER A 150 43.72 28.68 44.98
N ASP A 151 44.52 29.74 45.06
CA ASP A 151 45.97 29.68 45.03
C ASP A 151 46.56 30.84 45.86
N ASP A 152 47.67 30.60 46.53
CA ASP A 152 48.35 31.62 47.33
C ASP A 152 49.10 32.62 46.45
N ASN A 153 49.49 32.23 45.23
CA ASN A 153 50.27 33.04 44.31
C ASN A 153 49.44 33.66 43.18
N TYR A 154 48.20 33.24 43.01
CA TYR A 154 47.32 33.73 41.95
C TYR A 154 46.01 34.34 42.47
N ASP A 155 45.60 35.42 41.82
CA ASP A 155 44.23 35.94 41.85
C ASP A 155 43.45 35.28 40.71
N ILE A 156 42.42 34.51 41.08
CA ILE A 156 41.67 33.67 40.15
C ILE A 156 40.42 34.40 39.64
N GLU A 157 40.32 34.54 38.32
CA GLU A 157 39.11 34.96 37.61
C GLU A 157 38.45 33.73 36.96
N LEU A 158 37.18 33.46 37.29
CA LEU A 158 36.42 32.37 36.68
C LEU A 158 35.51 32.88 35.56
N LYS A 159 35.59 32.24 34.37
CA LYS A 159 34.72 32.53 33.23
C LYS A 159 33.87 31.31 32.88
N ALA A 160 32.55 31.53 32.85
CA ALA A 160 31.59 30.50 32.48
C ALA A 160 31.66 30.18 30.97
N GLY A 161 31.37 28.92 30.64
CA GLY A 161 31.13 28.45 29.29
C GLY A 161 29.64 28.26 29.02
N ILE A 162 29.30 27.79 27.83
CA ILE A 162 27.93 27.52 27.40
C ILE A 162 27.85 26.09 26.86
N LEU A 163 26.85 25.34 27.32
CA LEU A 163 26.39 24.10 26.71
C LEU A 163 25.21 24.43 25.78
N THR A 164 25.34 24.17 24.48
CA THR A 164 24.23 24.28 23.52
C THR A 164 23.56 22.93 23.34
N VAL A 165 22.24 22.89 23.52
CA VAL A 165 21.41 21.74 23.16
C VAL A 165 20.79 22.01 21.80
N VAL A 166 21.15 21.21 20.79
CA VAL A 166 20.60 21.28 19.43
C VAL A 166 19.48 20.26 19.23
N LYS A 167 18.63 20.49 18.21
CA LYS A 167 17.48 19.63 17.91
C LYS A 167 17.90 18.19 17.58
N ALA A 168 17.12 17.23 18.06
CA ALA A 168 17.16 15.85 17.59
C ALA A 168 16.45 15.74 16.24
N LYS A 169 16.76 14.73 15.44
CA LYS A 169 16.07 14.48 14.17
C LYS A 169 14.90 13.54 14.38
N VAL A 170 13.75 13.86 13.80
CA VAL A 170 12.60 12.96 13.73
C VAL A 170 12.10 12.84 12.30
N THR A 171 11.71 11.64 11.90
CA THR A 171 11.07 11.38 10.61
C THR A 171 9.63 10.94 10.82
N ILE A 172 8.70 11.59 10.14
CA ILE A 172 7.28 11.24 10.12
C ILE A 172 6.96 10.71 8.73
N THR A 173 6.49 9.47 8.65
CA THR A 173 6.25 8.77 7.38
C THR A 173 4.78 8.42 7.26
N ALA A 174 4.11 8.88 6.20
CA ALA A 174 2.76 8.44 5.89
C ALA A 174 2.77 6.97 5.48
N GLU A 175 1.86 6.19 6.05
CA GLU A 175 1.76 4.78 5.73
C GLU A 175 1.10 4.58 4.36
N ASN A 176 1.65 3.64 3.59
CA ASN A 176 1.02 3.22 2.33
C ASN A 176 -0.32 2.55 2.60
N LYS A 177 -1.27 2.76 1.70
CA LYS A 177 -2.62 2.22 1.76
C LYS A 177 -3.05 1.72 0.38
N SER A 178 -4.15 0.98 0.34
CA SER A 178 -4.79 0.61 -0.92
C SER A 178 -6.31 0.66 -0.80
N LYS A 179 -6.97 0.74 -1.96
CA LYS A 179 -8.43 0.64 -2.11
C LYS A 179 -8.77 0.04 -3.47
N VAL A 180 -10.01 -0.42 -3.61
CA VAL A 180 -10.58 -0.81 -4.90
C VAL A 180 -11.27 0.39 -5.54
N TYR A 181 -11.25 0.49 -6.86
CA TYR A 181 -12.00 1.49 -7.63
C TYR A 181 -13.47 1.56 -7.17
N GLY A 182 -13.99 2.76 -6.96
CA GLY A 182 -15.34 2.98 -6.43
C GLY A 182 -15.51 2.82 -4.92
N SER A 183 -14.52 2.29 -4.19
CA SER A 183 -14.58 2.23 -2.73
C SER A 183 -14.26 3.58 -2.08
N ALA A 184 -14.70 3.77 -0.83
CA ALA A 184 -14.27 4.91 -0.01
C ALA A 184 -12.76 4.85 0.27
N ASN A 185 -12.15 5.99 0.57
CA ASN A 185 -10.74 6.02 0.96
C ASN A 185 -10.57 5.41 2.36
N PRO A 186 -9.49 4.64 2.60
CA PRO A 186 -9.15 4.18 3.94
C PRO A 186 -8.74 5.37 4.83
N ALA A 187 -8.80 5.17 6.15
CA ALA A 187 -8.22 6.13 7.08
C ALA A 187 -6.71 6.25 6.83
N LEU A 188 -6.24 7.49 6.67
CA LEU A 188 -4.82 7.79 6.48
C LEU A 188 -4.12 7.85 7.84
N THR A 189 -2.92 7.30 7.91
CA THR A 189 -2.12 7.20 9.13
C THR A 189 -0.65 7.46 8.82
N PHE A 190 0.14 7.80 9.84
CA PHE A 190 1.59 7.98 9.73
C PHE A 190 2.30 7.47 10.99
N THR A 191 3.61 7.21 10.88
CA THR A 191 4.46 6.70 11.96
C THR A 191 5.64 7.63 12.22
N TYR A 192 6.15 7.61 13.45
CA TYR A 192 7.34 8.35 13.89
C TYR A 192 8.58 7.45 13.97
N SER A 193 9.74 8.02 13.65
CA SER A 193 11.07 7.44 13.85
C SER A 193 12.02 8.50 14.39
N GLY A 194 12.84 8.17 15.39
CA GLY A 194 13.86 9.08 15.95
C GLY A 194 13.39 9.94 17.14
N LEU A 195 12.20 9.70 17.67
CA LEU A 195 11.80 10.26 18.97
C LEU A 195 12.69 9.68 20.08
N VAL A 196 13.06 10.53 21.03
CA VAL A 196 13.94 10.22 22.16
C VAL A 196 13.27 10.62 23.47
N ASN A 197 13.90 10.33 24.61
CA ASN A 197 13.45 10.79 25.92
C ASN A 197 12.02 10.35 26.33
N GLY A 198 11.52 9.25 25.75
CA GLY A 198 10.17 8.75 26.00
C GLY A 198 9.06 9.50 25.25
N ASP A 199 9.40 10.43 24.35
CA ASP A 199 8.44 11.17 23.55
C ASP A 199 7.71 10.21 22.58
N THR A 200 6.39 10.36 22.46
CA THR A 200 5.55 9.52 21.59
C THR A 200 5.03 10.25 20.35
N LYS A 201 5.11 11.59 20.33
CA LYS A 201 4.72 12.45 19.22
C LYS A 201 5.38 13.83 19.32
N VAL A 202 5.33 14.59 18.24
CA VAL A 202 5.73 16.01 18.22
C VAL A 202 4.62 16.90 18.81
N ALA A 203 4.98 18.12 19.23
CA ALA A 203 4.06 19.08 19.82
C ALA A 203 2.89 19.45 18.89
N ASN A 204 3.18 19.72 17.61
CA ASN A 204 2.17 19.94 16.58
C ASN A 204 2.36 18.89 15.48
N GLU A 205 1.38 18.01 15.32
CA GLU A 205 1.43 16.95 14.30
C GLU A 205 1.19 17.52 12.89
N PRO A 206 1.78 16.91 11.85
CA PRO A 206 1.47 17.29 10.47
C PRO A 206 0.03 16.90 10.11
N SER A 207 -0.55 17.60 9.14
CA SER A 207 -1.76 17.12 8.47
C SER A 207 -1.39 16.03 7.47
N ILE A 208 -2.30 15.08 7.27
CA ILE A 208 -2.17 13.99 6.30
C ILE A 208 -3.36 14.04 5.32
N SER A 209 -3.08 13.93 4.02
CA SER A 209 -4.12 14.00 3.00
C SER A 209 -3.74 13.27 1.71
N THR A 210 -4.74 13.02 0.88
CA THR A 210 -4.59 12.58 -0.51
C THR A 210 -5.66 13.26 -1.35
N THR A 211 -5.37 13.48 -2.64
CA THR A 211 -6.35 14.02 -3.60
C THR A 211 -7.29 12.96 -4.16
N VAL A 212 -7.04 11.68 -3.87
CA VAL A 212 -7.84 10.56 -4.33
C VAL A 212 -9.27 10.65 -3.81
N THR A 213 -10.23 10.29 -4.66
CA THR A 213 -11.65 10.17 -4.34
C THR A 213 -12.14 8.75 -4.64
N ALA A 214 -13.42 8.45 -4.38
CA ALA A 214 -14.03 7.18 -4.79
C ALA A 214 -13.95 6.93 -6.31
N SER A 215 -13.95 8.00 -7.11
CA SER A 215 -13.95 7.96 -8.58
C SER A 215 -12.58 8.11 -9.23
N SER A 216 -11.50 8.28 -8.46
CA SER A 216 -10.14 8.30 -9.03
C SER A 216 -9.84 6.97 -9.72
N ALA A 217 -9.26 7.05 -10.92
CA ALA A 217 -8.90 5.90 -11.73
C ALA A 217 -7.90 4.98 -11.01
N VAL A 218 -7.74 3.77 -11.54
CA VAL A 218 -6.72 2.83 -11.10
C VAL A 218 -5.32 3.42 -11.29
N GLY A 219 -4.47 3.28 -10.27
CA GLY A 219 -3.14 3.87 -10.25
C GLY A 219 -2.58 4.07 -8.85
N ILE A 220 -1.38 4.64 -8.78
CA ILE A 220 -0.69 4.98 -7.53
C ILE A 220 -0.73 6.50 -7.33
N TYR A 221 -1.15 6.93 -6.15
CA TYR A 221 -1.30 8.34 -5.80
C TYR A 221 -0.58 8.69 -4.50
N PRO A 222 -0.05 9.90 -4.34
CA PRO A 222 0.64 10.27 -3.11
C PRO A 222 -0.33 10.46 -1.93
N ILE A 223 0.13 10.03 -0.76
CA ILE A 223 -0.38 10.43 0.55
C ILE A 223 0.63 11.44 1.11
N THR A 224 0.24 12.70 1.17
CA THR A 224 1.15 13.80 1.54
C THR A 224 0.98 14.20 3.00
N LEU A 225 2.11 14.53 3.62
CA LEU A 225 2.17 15.16 4.93
C LEU A 225 2.53 16.63 4.76
N ALA A 226 1.91 17.52 5.54
CA ALA A 226 2.24 18.94 5.53
C ALA A 226 2.23 19.54 6.94
N GLY A 227 3.15 20.48 7.17
CA GLY A 227 3.29 21.17 8.45
C GLY A 227 4.01 20.33 9.50
N GLY A 228 3.52 20.36 10.73
CA GLY A 228 4.19 19.77 11.88
C GLY A 228 5.31 20.65 12.43
N SER A 229 5.46 20.71 13.75
CA SER A 229 6.55 21.44 14.39
C SER A 229 6.80 20.96 15.81
N ASP A 230 8.06 21.09 16.23
CA ASP A 230 8.49 20.84 17.59
C ASP A 230 9.68 21.75 17.95
N ALA A 231 9.78 22.16 19.21
CA ALA A 231 10.89 22.96 19.69
C ALA A 231 12.19 22.15 19.78
N ASN A 232 12.08 20.85 20.06
CA ASN A 232 13.21 19.95 20.31
C ASN A 232 13.59 19.07 19.12
N TYR A 233 12.72 18.98 18.11
CA TYR A 233 12.97 18.16 16.93
C TYR A 233 13.08 18.98 15.64
N ASP A 234 13.96 18.51 14.77
CA ASP A 234 14.03 18.84 13.35
C ASP A 234 13.25 17.76 12.59
N ILE A 235 12.15 18.15 11.94
CA ILE A 235 11.15 17.22 11.41
C ILE A 235 11.38 17.02 9.90
N THR A 236 11.53 15.76 9.50
CA THR A 236 11.51 15.33 8.10
C THR A 236 10.20 14.61 7.82
N LEU A 237 9.45 15.05 6.80
CA LEU A 237 8.22 14.40 6.36
C LEU A 237 8.48 13.52 5.15
N VAL A 238 7.95 12.29 5.16
CA VAL A 238 8.04 11.34 4.06
C VAL A 238 6.63 10.96 3.61
N ALA A 239 6.36 11.16 2.33
CA ALA A 239 5.08 10.80 1.73
C ALA A 239 4.92 9.27 1.63
N GLY A 240 3.67 8.82 1.71
CA GLY A 240 3.27 7.46 1.42
C GLY A 240 2.55 7.38 0.08
N GLU A 241 2.04 6.20 -0.25
CA GLU A 241 1.33 5.91 -1.49
C GLU A 241 -0.04 5.28 -1.20
N LEU A 242 -1.06 5.73 -1.94
CA LEU A 242 -2.39 5.11 -2.00
C LEU A 242 -2.54 4.43 -3.36
N GLU A 243 -2.61 3.11 -3.36
CA GLU A 243 -2.88 2.30 -4.54
C GLU A 243 -4.38 2.13 -4.76
N VAL A 244 -4.86 2.49 -5.94
CA VAL A 244 -6.22 2.20 -6.42
C VAL A 244 -6.15 1.00 -7.35
N THR A 245 -6.72 -0.12 -6.93
CA THR A 245 -6.81 -1.38 -7.67
C THR A 245 -8.14 -1.48 -8.43
N LYS A 246 -8.19 -2.35 -9.44
CA LYS A 246 -9.36 -2.53 -10.29
C LYS A 246 -10.55 -3.11 -9.52
N ALA A 247 -11.75 -2.67 -9.85
CA ALA A 247 -13.00 -3.30 -9.40
C ALA A 247 -13.33 -4.50 -10.29
N ALA A 248 -13.98 -5.53 -9.75
CA ALA A 248 -14.43 -6.65 -10.57
C ALA A 248 -15.76 -6.31 -11.27
N VAL A 249 -15.87 -6.60 -12.56
CA VAL A 249 -17.13 -6.54 -13.31
C VAL A 249 -17.38 -7.88 -13.99
N THR A 250 -18.63 -8.37 -13.89
CA THR A 250 -19.07 -9.57 -14.60
C THR A 250 -20.03 -9.17 -15.72
N ILE A 251 -19.76 -9.66 -16.92
CA ILE A 251 -20.61 -9.49 -18.10
C ILE A 251 -21.21 -10.84 -18.45
N THR A 252 -22.54 -10.91 -18.46
CA THR A 252 -23.26 -12.16 -18.70
C THR A 252 -24.09 -12.06 -19.96
N ALA A 253 -23.82 -12.91 -20.94
CA ALA A 253 -24.68 -13.05 -22.12
C ALA A 253 -26.05 -13.60 -21.69
N GLU A 254 -27.11 -12.96 -22.14
CA GLU A 254 -28.46 -13.37 -21.81
C GLU A 254 -28.86 -14.61 -22.61
N ASN A 255 -29.52 -15.56 -21.94
CA ASN A 255 -30.11 -16.69 -22.62
C ASN A 255 -31.22 -16.24 -23.56
N LYS A 256 -31.35 -16.92 -24.70
CA LYS A 256 -32.36 -16.66 -25.72
C LYS A 256 -32.96 -17.97 -26.19
N ASP A 257 -34.07 -17.88 -26.90
CA ASP A 257 -34.67 -19.01 -27.57
C ASP A 257 -35.09 -18.64 -29.00
N LYS A 258 -35.26 -19.66 -29.83
CA LYS A 258 -35.93 -19.54 -31.12
C LYS A 258 -36.57 -20.86 -31.52
N VAL A 259 -37.47 -20.80 -32.50
CA VAL A 259 -38.02 -21.99 -33.16
C VAL A 259 -37.12 -22.37 -34.33
N TYR A 260 -36.92 -23.68 -34.56
CA TYR A 260 -36.18 -24.21 -35.71
C TYR A 260 -36.61 -23.55 -37.03
N GLY A 261 -35.64 -23.17 -37.85
CA GLY A 261 -35.87 -22.45 -39.10
C GLY A 261 -36.07 -20.93 -38.96
N SER A 262 -36.29 -20.41 -37.75
CA SER A 262 -36.36 -18.97 -37.52
C SER A 262 -34.96 -18.34 -37.49
N ALA A 263 -34.88 -17.05 -37.84
CA ALA A 263 -33.67 -16.25 -37.65
C ALA A 263 -33.28 -16.20 -36.15
N ASN A 264 -31.99 -15.99 -35.87
CA ASN A 264 -31.56 -15.79 -34.49
C ASN A 264 -32.13 -14.48 -33.94
N PRO A 265 -32.59 -14.45 -32.67
CA PRO A 265 -32.94 -13.19 -32.03
C PRO A 265 -31.69 -12.31 -31.85
N PRO A 266 -31.87 -11.00 -31.63
CA PRO A 266 -30.78 -10.12 -31.19
C PRO A 266 -30.14 -10.66 -29.90
N LEU A 267 -28.82 -10.77 -29.90
CA LEU A 267 -28.06 -11.19 -28.73
C LEU A 267 -27.78 -9.97 -27.84
N THR A 268 -27.89 -10.15 -26.53
CA THR A 268 -27.73 -9.11 -25.52
C THR A 268 -26.93 -9.65 -24.34
N PHE A 269 -26.33 -8.76 -23.56
CA PHE A 269 -25.65 -9.09 -22.31
C PHE A 269 -25.96 -8.04 -21.24
N SER A 270 -25.67 -8.37 -19.99
CA SER A 270 -25.84 -7.48 -18.83
C SER A 270 -24.56 -7.36 -18.02
N TYR A 271 -24.40 -6.22 -17.35
CA TYR A 271 -23.29 -5.93 -16.45
C TYR A 271 -23.69 -6.12 -14.98
N ALA A 272 -22.79 -6.64 -14.17
CA ALA A 272 -22.88 -6.64 -12.71
C ALA A 272 -21.53 -6.23 -12.11
N GLY A 273 -21.55 -5.32 -11.11
CA GLY A 273 -20.34 -4.86 -10.41
C GLY A 273 -19.77 -3.53 -10.89
N LEU A 274 -20.42 -2.84 -11.83
CA LEU A 274 -20.10 -1.45 -12.15
C LEU A 274 -20.35 -0.55 -10.92
N VAL A 275 -19.45 0.39 -10.68
CA VAL A 275 -19.46 1.33 -9.55
C VAL A 275 -19.38 2.76 -10.05
N ASN A 276 -19.43 3.75 -9.15
CA ASN A 276 -19.33 5.19 -9.48
C ASN A 276 -20.35 5.73 -10.51
N GLY A 277 -21.45 5.00 -10.75
CA GLY A 277 -22.45 5.38 -11.74
C GLY A 277 -22.10 4.98 -13.18
N ASP A 278 -21.06 4.17 -13.37
CA ASP A 278 -20.70 3.63 -14.67
C ASP A 278 -21.81 2.71 -15.20
N THR A 279 -22.10 2.81 -16.49
CA THR A 279 -23.15 2.01 -17.16
C THR A 279 -22.61 1.02 -18.19
N GLU A 280 -21.38 1.23 -18.65
CA GLU A 280 -20.71 0.44 -19.68
C GLU A 280 -19.19 0.50 -19.51
N LEU A 281 -18.46 -0.38 -20.22
CA LEU A 281 -17.01 -0.34 -20.29
C LEU A 281 -16.51 0.55 -21.42
N SER A 282 -15.29 1.06 -21.27
CA SER A 282 -14.61 1.81 -22.33
C SER A 282 -14.43 1.03 -23.64
N THR A 283 -14.34 -0.30 -23.58
CA THR A 283 -14.43 -1.18 -24.75
C THR A 283 -15.29 -2.38 -24.40
N GLU A 284 -16.44 -2.51 -25.08
CA GLU A 284 -17.37 -3.61 -24.86
C GLU A 284 -16.86 -4.94 -25.47
N PRO A 285 -17.24 -6.08 -24.88
CA PRO A 285 -17.00 -7.38 -25.50
C PRO A 285 -17.84 -7.56 -26.77
N SER A 286 -17.36 -8.38 -27.69
CA SER A 286 -18.19 -8.90 -28.77
C SER A 286 -19.05 -10.07 -28.28
N ILE A 287 -20.28 -10.16 -28.76
CA ILE A 287 -21.22 -11.25 -28.46
C ILE A 287 -21.56 -12.02 -29.74
N GLY A 288 -21.61 -13.34 -29.66
CA GLY A 288 -21.93 -14.18 -30.81
C GLY A 288 -22.38 -15.59 -30.47
N THR A 289 -22.97 -16.26 -31.45
CA THR A 289 -23.27 -17.69 -31.41
C THR A 289 -22.96 -18.31 -32.76
N THR A 290 -22.59 -19.59 -32.79
CA THR A 290 -22.40 -20.35 -34.03
C THR A 290 -23.71 -20.89 -34.61
N ALA A 291 -24.82 -20.78 -33.87
CA ALA A 291 -26.12 -21.19 -34.36
C ALA A 291 -26.54 -20.34 -35.56
N THR A 292 -27.16 -20.96 -36.55
CA THR A 292 -27.73 -20.29 -37.73
C THR A 292 -29.22 -20.57 -37.81
N ALA A 293 -29.94 -19.96 -38.76
CA ALA A 293 -31.36 -20.23 -38.98
C ALA A 293 -31.67 -21.74 -39.14
N SER A 294 -30.74 -22.50 -39.72
CA SER A 294 -30.88 -23.95 -39.98
C SER A 294 -30.26 -24.85 -38.90
N SER A 295 -29.73 -24.29 -37.81
CA SER A 295 -29.29 -25.09 -36.66
C SER A 295 -30.47 -25.91 -36.11
N GLY A 296 -30.27 -27.22 -35.95
CA GLY A 296 -31.29 -28.14 -35.45
C GLY A 296 -31.70 -27.87 -34.00
N VAL A 297 -32.68 -28.64 -33.52
CA VAL A 297 -33.16 -28.53 -32.14
C VAL A 297 -32.06 -28.92 -31.14
N GLY A 298 -31.87 -28.08 -30.13
CA GLY A 298 -30.82 -28.24 -29.11
C GLY A 298 -30.38 -26.89 -28.54
N THR A 299 -29.33 -26.94 -27.72
CA THR A 299 -28.77 -25.75 -27.05
C THR A 299 -27.44 -25.37 -27.69
N TYR A 300 -27.28 -24.08 -27.98
CA TYR A 300 -26.08 -23.51 -28.60
C TYR A 300 -25.51 -22.41 -27.70
N PRO A 301 -24.18 -22.33 -27.50
CA PRO A 301 -23.60 -21.31 -26.64
C PRO A 301 -23.71 -19.92 -27.27
N ILE A 302 -23.96 -18.92 -26.42
CA ILE A 302 -23.81 -17.49 -26.71
C ILE A 302 -22.55 -17.04 -25.97
N THR A 303 -21.47 -16.78 -26.69
CA THR A 303 -20.16 -16.47 -26.13
C THR A 303 -19.86 -14.99 -26.21
N LEU A 304 -19.22 -14.48 -25.15
CA LEU A 304 -18.62 -13.15 -25.12
C LEU A 304 -17.10 -13.27 -25.32
N THR A 305 -16.50 -12.37 -26.09
CA THR A 305 -15.04 -12.30 -26.24
C THR A 305 -14.51 -10.87 -26.25
N GLY A 306 -13.32 -10.66 -25.73
CA GLY A 306 -12.69 -9.33 -25.66
C GLY A 306 -13.27 -8.45 -24.55
N GLY A 307 -13.35 -7.15 -24.81
CA GLY A 307 -13.67 -6.14 -23.80
C GLY A 307 -12.45 -5.73 -22.98
N SER A 308 -12.37 -4.45 -22.63
CA SER A 308 -11.30 -3.92 -21.79
C SER A 308 -11.73 -2.66 -21.07
N ASP A 309 -11.20 -2.49 -19.85
CA ASP A 309 -11.33 -1.24 -19.11
C ASP A 309 -10.10 -1.01 -18.22
N ALA A 310 -9.74 0.26 -18.03
CA ALA A 310 -8.64 0.64 -17.16
C ALA A 310 -8.96 0.44 -15.68
N ASN A 311 -10.23 0.54 -15.29
CA ASN A 311 -10.67 0.52 -13.91
C ASN A 311 -11.31 -0.81 -13.47
N TYR A 312 -11.59 -1.71 -14.42
CA TYR A 312 -12.24 -2.98 -14.13
C TYR A 312 -11.40 -4.20 -14.54
N ASP A 313 -11.50 -5.25 -13.72
CA ASP A 313 -11.14 -6.62 -14.07
C ASP A 313 -12.41 -7.33 -14.56
N ILE A 314 -12.36 -7.78 -15.82
CA ILE A 314 -13.55 -8.24 -16.56
C ILE A 314 -13.65 -9.76 -16.48
N ILE A 315 -14.83 -10.24 -16.09
CA ILE A 315 -15.22 -11.64 -16.09
C ILE A 315 -16.34 -11.83 -17.11
N LEU A 316 -16.15 -12.71 -18.09
CA LEU A 316 -17.14 -13.00 -19.12
C LEU A 316 -17.84 -14.32 -18.83
N VAL A 317 -19.18 -14.30 -18.86
CA VAL A 317 -20.03 -15.47 -18.64
C VAL A 317 -20.90 -15.71 -19.88
N ALA A 318 -20.79 -16.91 -20.46
CA ALA A 318 -21.57 -17.30 -21.61
C ALA A 318 -23.03 -17.56 -21.24
N GLY A 319 -23.92 -17.32 -22.21
CA GLY A 319 -25.33 -17.70 -22.16
C GLY A 319 -25.61 -18.84 -23.14
N GLU A 320 -26.89 -19.15 -23.31
CA GLU A 320 -27.37 -20.23 -24.17
C GLU A 320 -28.52 -19.78 -25.07
N LEU A 321 -28.48 -20.20 -26.34
CA LEU A 321 -29.57 -20.11 -27.30
C LEU A 321 -30.23 -21.49 -27.41
N GLU A 322 -31.47 -21.60 -26.95
CA GLU A 322 -32.29 -22.80 -27.11
C GLU A 322 -33.03 -22.79 -28.45
N VAL A 323 -32.86 -23.83 -29.25
CA VAL A 323 -33.64 -24.03 -30.48
C VAL A 323 -34.73 -25.06 -30.21
N THR A 324 -35.98 -24.61 -30.22
CA THR A 324 -37.18 -25.44 -30.01
C THR A 324 -37.74 -25.96 -31.34
N LYS A 325 -38.55 -27.02 -31.25
CA LYS A 325 -39.13 -27.69 -32.43
C LYS A 325 -40.10 -26.76 -33.18
N ALA A 326 -40.03 -26.79 -34.50
CA ALA A 326 -41.05 -26.18 -35.36
C ALA A 326 -42.31 -27.06 -35.42
N THR A 327 -43.48 -26.45 -35.58
CA THR A 327 -44.73 -27.21 -35.74
C THR A 327 -44.89 -27.66 -37.19
N LEU A 328 -45.08 -28.97 -37.38
CA LEU A 328 -45.39 -29.57 -38.67
C LEU A 328 -46.81 -30.13 -38.63
N THR A 329 -47.71 -29.57 -39.44
CA THR A 329 -49.10 -30.01 -39.50
C THR A 329 -49.27 -31.04 -40.61
N ILE A 330 -49.72 -32.24 -40.26
CA ILE A 330 -50.01 -33.32 -41.19
C ILE A 330 -51.49 -33.66 -41.09
N LYS A 331 -52.21 -33.60 -42.21
CA LYS A 331 -53.63 -33.95 -42.28
C LYS A 331 -53.79 -35.10 -43.26
N ALA A 332 -54.19 -36.27 -42.77
CA ALA A 332 -54.52 -37.40 -43.63
C ALA A 332 -55.79 -37.10 -44.45
N ASN A 333 -55.91 -37.72 -45.62
CA ASN A 333 -57.10 -37.65 -46.45
C ASN A 333 -57.97 -38.88 -46.23
N ASN A 334 -59.29 -38.71 -46.23
CA ASN A 334 -60.21 -39.85 -46.25
C ASN A 334 -60.03 -40.61 -47.56
N GLN A 335 -59.98 -41.93 -47.48
CA GLN A 335 -59.85 -42.81 -48.64
C GLN A 335 -60.79 -44.00 -48.49
N SER A 336 -60.96 -44.77 -49.56
CA SER A 336 -61.71 -46.02 -49.52
C SER A 336 -61.00 -47.12 -50.28
N LYS A 337 -61.32 -48.36 -49.92
CA LYS A 337 -60.93 -49.58 -50.65
C LYS A 337 -62.13 -50.51 -50.75
N VAL A 338 -62.15 -51.36 -51.77
CA VAL A 338 -63.10 -52.47 -51.84
C VAL A 338 -62.58 -53.62 -50.97
N TYR A 339 -63.49 -54.32 -50.29
CA TYR A 339 -63.19 -55.53 -49.50
C TYR A 339 -62.29 -56.52 -50.25
N ASP A 340 -61.33 -57.13 -49.53
CA ASP A 340 -60.27 -58.04 -50.03
C ASP A 340 -59.28 -57.49 -51.06
N LEU A 341 -59.27 -56.18 -51.33
CA LEU A 341 -58.18 -55.54 -52.06
C LEU A 341 -57.07 -55.05 -51.11
N GLU A 342 -55.90 -54.75 -51.66
CA GLU A 342 -54.82 -54.12 -50.87
C GLU A 342 -55.20 -52.69 -50.48
N ASP A 343 -54.61 -52.21 -49.38
CA ASP A 343 -54.78 -50.83 -48.96
C ASP A 343 -54.16 -49.87 -49.98
N PRO A 344 -54.82 -48.75 -50.31
CA PRO A 344 -54.20 -47.73 -51.14
C PRO A 344 -53.02 -47.10 -50.38
N ALA A 345 -52.10 -46.48 -51.14
CA ALA A 345 -51.14 -45.57 -50.52
C ALA A 345 -51.89 -44.43 -49.81
N PHE A 346 -51.71 -44.31 -48.50
CA PHE A 346 -52.37 -43.27 -47.73
C PHE A 346 -51.80 -41.89 -48.08
N THR A 347 -52.69 -40.99 -48.48
CA THR A 347 -52.34 -39.63 -48.90
C THR A 347 -52.62 -38.64 -47.77
N TYR A 348 -51.87 -37.53 -47.75
CA TYR A 348 -51.98 -36.49 -46.75
C TYR A 348 -51.56 -35.14 -47.33
N THR A 349 -51.92 -34.07 -46.64
CA THR A 349 -51.36 -32.74 -46.85
C THR A 349 -50.42 -32.40 -45.70
N VAL A 350 -49.36 -31.65 -46.01
CA VAL A 350 -48.36 -31.19 -45.04
C VAL A 350 -48.21 -29.68 -45.13
N MET A 351 -48.11 -29.02 -43.98
CA MET A 351 -47.82 -27.59 -43.86
C MET A 351 -46.81 -27.36 -42.75
N GLY A 352 -45.92 -26.37 -42.93
CA GLY A 352 -44.90 -26.02 -41.94
C GLY A 352 -43.57 -26.75 -42.08
N LEU A 353 -43.35 -27.49 -43.18
CA LEU A 353 -42.03 -28.05 -43.52
C LEU A 353 -41.10 -26.92 -43.96
N ILE A 354 -39.91 -26.84 -43.39
CA ILE A 354 -38.99 -25.71 -43.56
C ILE A 354 -37.88 -26.08 -44.56
N GLY A 355 -37.63 -25.18 -45.51
CA GLY A 355 -36.51 -25.29 -46.44
C GLY A 355 -36.60 -26.52 -47.34
N LEU A 356 -35.55 -27.35 -47.30
CA LEU A 356 -35.43 -28.59 -48.09
C LEU A 356 -35.65 -29.84 -47.25
N ASP A 357 -36.17 -29.69 -46.03
CA ASP A 357 -36.46 -30.84 -45.16
C ASP A 357 -37.51 -31.74 -45.82
N GLN A 358 -37.42 -33.05 -45.54
CA GLN A 358 -38.29 -34.06 -46.12
C GLN A 358 -38.94 -34.90 -45.02
N LEU A 359 -40.17 -35.34 -45.30
CA LEU A 359 -40.82 -36.35 -44.49
C LEU A 359 -40.22 -37.73 -44.78
N SER A 360 -40.20 -38.60 -43.78
CA SER A 360 -39.85 -40.01 -43.92
C SER A 360 -40.85 -40.89 -43.17
N GLY A 361 -40.93 -42.17 -43.52
CA GLY A 361 -41.92 -43.09 -42.98
C GLY A 361 -43.25 -43.08 -43.74
N LYS A 362 -44.31 -43.62 -43.12
CA LYS A 362 -45.63 -43.75 -43.75
C LYS A 362 -46.76 -43.65 -42.71
N LEU A 363 -47.91 -43.18 -43.17
CA LEU A 363 -49.16 -43.32 -42.41
C LEU A 363 -49.51 -44.80 -42.25
N SER A 364 -50.32 -45.11 -41.26
CA SER A 364 -50.87 -46.43 -41.01
C SER A 364 -52.37 -46.30 -40.75
N ARG A 365 -53.06 -47.41 -40.53
CA ARG A 365 -54.45 -47.39 -40.09
C ARG A 365 -54.69 -48.39 -38.98
N ASP A 366 -55.83 -48.26 -38.32
CA ASP A 366 -56.31 -49.26 -37.37
C ASP A 366 -56.50 -50.63 -38.05
N GLN A 367 -56.27 -51.69 -37.28
CA GLN A 367 -56.34 -53.07 -37.74
C GLN A 367 -57.80 -53.51 -37.99
N GLY A 368 -58.00 -54.34 -39.03
CA GLY A 368 -59.28 -54.98 -39.38
C GLY A 368 -59.53 -54.95 -40.89
N GLU A 369 -60.36 -55.86 -41.40
CA GLU A 369 -60.69 -55.93 -42.84
C GLU A 369 -62.20 -55.94 -43.11
N ASP A 370 -63.05 -56.05 -42.09
CA ASP A 370 -64.50 -56.02 -42.26
C ASP A 370 -64.97 -54.68 -42.85
N VAL A 371 -66.10 -54.71 -43.56
CA VAL A 371 -66.72 -53.49 -44.10
C VAL A 371 -66.98 -52.50 -42.97
N GLY A 372 -66.49 -51.27 -43.14
CA GLY A 372 -66.53 -50.26 -42.09
C GLY A 372 -65.47 -49.18 -42.25
N LYS A 373 -65.29 -48.37 -41.22
CA LYS A 373 -64.33 -47.27 -41.20
C LYS A 373 -63.21 -47.53 -40.22
N TYR A 374 -61.99 -47.25 -40.64
CA TYR A 374 -60.77 -47.45 -39.87
C TYR A 374 -59.99 -46.14 -39.82
N ALA A 375 -59.57 -45.69 -38.63
CA ALA A 375 -58.82 -44.44 -38.54
C ALA A 375 -57.45 -44.60 -39.19
N ILE A 376 -57.10 -43.65 -40.05
CA ILE A 376 -55.75 -43.47 -40.57
C ILE A 376 -54.97 -42.74 -39.47
N THR A 377 -53.92 -43.39 -38.96
CA THR A 377 -53.03 -42.91 -37.89
C THR A 377 -51.69 -42.44 -38.47
N LEU A 378 -50.94 -41.65 -37.69
CA LEU A 378 -49.65 -41.09 -38.12
C LEU A 378 -48.63 -42.18 -38.53
N GLY A 379 -48.73 -43.37 -37.93
CA GLY A 379 -47.80 -44.47 -38.19
C GLY A 379 -46.37 -44.07 -37.86
N THR A 380 -45.45 -44.28 -38.81
CA THR A 380 -44.03 -43.92 -38.69
C THR A 380 -43.69 -42.60 -39.38
N LEU A 381 -44.68 -41.88 -39.91
CA LEU A 381 -44.46 -40.64 -40.64
C LEU A 381 -43.89 -39.56 -39.72
N THR A 382 -42.71 -39.05 -40.07
CA THR A 382 -42.00 -38.05 -39.26
C THR A 382 -41.30 -37.00 -40.10
N GLY A 383 -41.21 -35.78 -39.57
CA GLY A 383 -40.33 -34.71 -40.07
C GLY A 383 -38.91 -34.75 -39.49
N GLY A 384 -38.60 -35.75 -38.66
CA GLY A 384 -37.34 -35.84 -37.92
C GLY A 384 -37.37 -35.07 -36.60
N ASN A 385 -36.20 -34.89 -35.99
CA ASN A 385 -36.08 -34.37 -34.62
C ASN A 385 -36.41 -32.88 -34.48
N ASN A 386 -36.40 -32.12 -35.58
CA ASN A 386 -36.60 -30.68 -35.56
C ASN A 386 -38.08 -30.26 -35.51
N TYR A 387 -39.00 -31.21 -35.62
CA TYR A 387 -40.42 -30.92 -35.71
C TYR A 387 -41.22 -31.57 -34.59
N GLN A 388 -42.23 -30.84 -34.12
CA GLN A 388 -43.35 -31.37 -33.36
C GLN A 388 -44.52 -31.54 -34.32
N ILE A 389 -45.06 -32.76 -34.42
CA ILE A 389 -46.10 -33.07 -35.40
C ILE A 389 -47.48 -32.79 -34.78
N ALA A 390 -48.25 -31.93 -35.44
CA ALA A 390 -49.67 -31.75 -35.20
C ALA A 390 -50.45 -32.58 -36.24
N TYR A 391 -50.89 -33.78 -35.84
CA TYR A 391 -51.55 -34.72 -36.74
C TYR A 391 -53.08 -34.65 -36.65
N THR A 392 -53.73 -34.53 -37.80
CA THR A 392 -55.19 -34.65 -37.94
C THR A 392 -55.52 -35.94 -38.67
N ALA A 393 -56.21 -36.85 -37.98
CA ALA A 393 -56.61 -38.15 -38.51
C ALA A 393 -57.68 -38.05 -39.60
N ALA A 394 -57.77 -39.11 -40.39
CA ALA A 394 -58.80 -39.36 -41.41
C ALA A 394 -59.26 -40.82 -41.31
N GLU A 395 -60.14 -41.26 -42.19
CA GLU A 395 -60.69 -42.62 -42.20
C GLU A 395 -60.42 -43.32 -43.54
N LEU A 396 -60.04 -44.59 -43.48
CA LEU A 396 -60.18 -45.53 -44.59
C LEU A 396 -61.53 -46.23 -44.47
N GLU A 397 -62.39 -46.06 -45.47
CA GLU A 397 -63.66 -46.78 -45.57
C GLU A 397 -63.49 -48.04 -46.44
N ILE A 398 -63.65 -49.21 -45.84
CA ILE A 398 -63.73 -50.48 -46.55
C ILE A 398 -65.18 -50.67 -47.00
N ILE A 399 -65.42 -50.58 -48.30
CA ILE A 399 -66.76 -50.76 -48.88
C ILE A 399 -66.97 -52.21 -49.34
N PRO A 400 -68.22 -52.72 -49.31
CA PRO A 400 -68.53 -54.05 -49.79
C PRO A 400 -68.09 -54.25 -51.24
N THR A 401 -67.66 -55.46 -51.58
CA THR A 401 -67.62 -55.89 -52.98
C THR A 401 -69.01 -56.35 -53.41
N SER A 402 -69.36 -56.18 -54.68
CA SER A 402 -70.62 -56.64 -55.24
C SER A 402 -70.39 -57.95 -55.99
N ILE A 403 -71.43 -58.76 -56.15
CA ILE A 403 -71.35 -59.95 -57.01
C ILE A 403 -71.41 -59.49 -58.47
N SER A 404 -70.40 -59.82 -59.28
CA SER A 404 -70.39 -59.54 -60.72
C SER A 404 -71.00 -60.67 -61.54
N GLU A 405 -70.77 -61.91 -61.13
CA GLU A 405 -71.28 -63.10 -61.80
C GLU A 405 -71.50 -64.21 -60.79
N ILE A 406 -72.60 -64.96 -60.95
CA ILE A 406 -72.80 -66.22 -60.24
C ILE A 406 -72.58 -67.31 -61.28
N PHE A 407 -71.62 -68.20 -61.05
CA PHE A 407 -71.44 -69.33 -61.95
C PHE A 407 -72.60 -70.29 -61.72
N GLU A 408 -73.54 -70.31 -62.67
CA GLU A 408 -74.68 -71.21 -62.59
C GLU A 408 -74.21 -72.66 -62.53
N ILE A 409 -74.75 -73.41 -61.57
CA ILE A 409 -74.66 -74.86 -61.61
C ILE A 409 -75.50 -75.29 -62.80
N GLY A 410 -74.85 -75.69 -63.89
CA GLY A 410 -75.52 -76.23 -65.07
C GLY A 410 -76.43 -77.41 -64.73
N THR A 411 -77.26 -77.83 -65.68
CA THR A 411 -78.27 -78.87 -65.46
C THR A 411 -77.60 -80.18 -65.00
N LEU A 412 -77.89 -80.59 -63.76
CA LEU A 412 -77.40 -81.85 -63.20
C LEU A 412 -78.21 -83.01 -63.80
N GLN A 413 -77.57 -83.83 -64.64
CA GLN A 413 -78.16 -85.08 -65.12
C GLN A 413 -77.73 -86.23 -64.21
N MET A 414 -78.69 -87.00 -63.72
CA MET A 414 -78.45 -88.14 -62.85
C MET A 414 -79.27 -89.35 -63.28
N ASN A 415 -78.69 -90.53 -63.10
CA ASN A 415 -79.32 -91.79 -63.41
C ASN A 415 -80.37 -92.13 -62.35
N TRP A 416 -81.50 -92.66 -62.78
CA TRP A 416 -82.60 -93.02 -61.90
C TRP A 416 -82.15 -94.12 -60.90
N GLY A 417 -82.18 -93.82 -59.59
CA GLY A 417 -81.85 -94.76 -58.52
C GLY A 417 -80.57 -94.51 -57.71
N THR A 418 -79.80 -93.45 -58.01
CA THR A 418 -78.58 -93.07 -57.25
C THR A 418 -78.78 -91.83 -56.38
N VAL A 419 -78.19 -91.78 -55.18
CA VAL A 419 -78.15 -90.57 -54.35
C VAL A 419 -77.35 -89.48 -55.09
N PRO A 420 -77.89 -88.26 -55.27
CA PRO A 420 -77.21 -87.21 -55.99
C PRO A 420 -75.93 -86.75 -55.29
N ASP A 421 -74.83 -86.58 -56.03
CA ASP A 421 -73.68 -85.80 -55.58
C ASP A 421 -73.92 -84.34 -55.93
N LEU A 422 -74.53 -83.60 -55.00
CA LEU A 422 -74.88 -82.20 -55.21
C LEU A 422 -73.69 -81.31 -54.84
N PRO A 423 -73.37 -80.29 -55.64
CA PRO A 423 -72.32 -79.35 -55.28
C PRO A 423 -72.67 -78.70 -53.94
N ASN A 424 -71.69 -78.70 -53.05
CA ASN A 424 -71.80 -78.11 -51.72
C ASN A 424 -71.56 -76.59 -51.74
N SER A 425 -71.08 -76.04 -52.86
CA SER A 425 -70.84 -74.61 -53.01
C SER A 425 -71.06 -74.12 -54.45
N VAL A 426 -71.40 -72.84 -54.58
CA VAL A 426 -71.42 -72.09 -55.84
C VAL A 426 -70.27 -71.12 -55.83
N ALA A 427 -69.47 -71.15 -56.91
CA ALA A 427 -68.53 -70.09 -57.18
C ALA A 427 -69.29 -68.84 -57.64
N LEU A 428 -68.94 -67.70 -57.08
CA LEU A 428 -69.35 -66.40 -57.57
C LEU A 428 -68.11 -65.54 -57.79
N MET A 429 -68.13 -64.75 -58.85
CA MET A 429 -67.12 -63.74 -59.08
C MET A 429 -67.62 -62.44 -58.46
N ALA A 430 -66.82 -61.84 -57.59
CA ALA A 430 -67.11 -60.51 -57.11
C ALA A 430 -66.52 -59.44 -58.06
N THR A 431 -67.02 -58.21 -57.96
CA THR A 431 -66.58 -57.07 -58.77
C THR A 431 -65.13 -56.67 -58.49
N ASN A 432 -64.52 -57.17 -57.41
CA ASN A 432 -63.10 -57.07 -57.13
C ASN A 432 -62.23 -58.10 -57.90
N GLY A 433 -62.84 -58.97 -58.72
CA GLY A 433 -62.17 -59.97 -59.54
C GLY A 433 -61.73 -61.23 -58.78
N ARG A 434 -62.15 -61.39 -57.51
CA ARG A 434 -61.87 -62.59 -56.71
C ARG A 434 -63.06 -63.56 -56.72
N PRO A 435 -62.81 -64.88 -56.83
CA PRO A 435 -63.84 -65.88 -56.65
C PRO A 435 -64.16 -66.07 -55.17
N TYR A 436 -65.43 -66.09 -54.84
CA TYR A 436 -65.96 -66.50 -53.53
C TYR A 436 -66.79 -67.77 -53.70
N PHE A 437 -66.86 -68.58 -52.66
CA PHE A 437 -67.65 -69.81 -52.65
C PHE A 437 -68.73 -69.67 -51.58
N LEU A 438 -69.99 -69.70 -52.01
CA LEU A 438 -71.14 -69.74 -51.11
C LEU A 438 -71.57 -71.19 -50.94
N ASP A 439 -71.80 -71.61 -49.70
CA ASP A 439 -72.37 -72.93 -49.43
C ASP A 439 -73.79 -73.03 -50.01
N VAL A 440 -74.08 -74.15 -50.65
CA VAL A 440 -75.39 -74.43 -51.24
C VAL A 440 -76.14 -75.40 -50.34
N THR A 441 -77.28 -74.95 -49.82
CA THR A 441 -78.25 -75.81 -49.15
C THR A 441 -79.31 -76.26 -50.15
N TRP A 442 -79.41 -77.57 -50.34
CA TRP A 442 -80.46 -78.18 -51.15
C TRP A 442 -81.65 -78.52 -50.26
N ASN A 443 -82.83 -77.98 -50.59
CA ASN A 443 -84.07 -78.41 -49.94
C ASN A 443 -84.34 -79.87 -50.32
N GLN A 444 -84.38 -80.76 -49.32
CA GLN A 444 -84.69 -82.18 -49.51
C GLN A 444 -86.18 -82.42 -49.76
#